data_AF-A0A158L503-F1
#
_entry.id   AF-A0A158L503-F1
#
_cell.length_a   1.000
_cell.length_b   1.000
_cell.length_c   1.000
_cell.angle_alpha   90.00
_cell.angle_beta   90.00
_cell.angle_gamma   90.00
#
_symmetry.space_group_name_H-M   'P 1'
#
loop_
_entity.id
_entity.type
_entity.pdbx_description
1 polymer ?
#
loop_
_entity_poly.entity_id
_entity_poly.type
_entity_poly.pdbx_seq_one_letter_code
_entity_poly.pdbx_strand_id
1 'polypeptide(L)' 'MAPKRRRKFLSHELRSIDGEIAHIRFAIEWELSEGDSAPVLAIAYWRQRLLDLLGGRSLIANQRDAIFGLLKRIEQYDDF' A
#
# COMPACT_ATOMS: atom_id res chain seq x y z
N MET A 1 -4.48 26.08 26.92
CA MET A 1 -3.88 26.29 25.59
C MET A 1 -3.18 24.99 25.16
N ALA A 2 -3.85 24.14 24.38
CA ALA A 2 -3.22 22.96 23.77
C ALA A 2 -3.90 22.71 22.42
N PRO A 3 -3.14 22.75 21.31
CA PRO A 3 -2.92 21.52 20.56
C PRO A 3 -1.61 21.56 19.75
N LYS A 4 -0.50 21.05 20.31
CA LYS A 4 0.73 20.80 19.52
C LYS A 4 0.99 19.31 19.26
N ARG A 5 0.42 18.41 20.08
CA ARG A 5 0.68 16.95 19.97
C ARG A 5 -0.06 16.27 18.81
N ARG A 6 -1.37 16.51 18.63
CA ARG A 6 -2.17 15.86 17.56
C ARG A 6 -1.57 16.03 16.15
N ARG A 7 -1.06 17.23 15.84
CA ARG A 7 -0.53 17.56 14.50
C ARG A 7 0.73 16.76 14.15
N LYS A 8 1.57 16.42 15.14
CA LYS A 8 2.79 15.61 14.92
C LYS A 8 2.49 14.12 14.69
N PHE A 9 1.52 13.57 15.41
CA PHE A 9 1.10 12.17 15.24
C PHE A 9 0.52 11.94 13.83
N LEU A 10 -0.39 12.82 13.39
CA LEU A 10 -0.94 12.79 12.02
C LEU A 10 0.16 12.86 10.96
N SER A 11 1.17 13.74 11.10
CA SER A 11 2.26 13.82 10.13
C SER A 11 3.16 12.59 10.09
N HIS A 12 3.34 11.90 11.22
CA HIS A 12 4.14 10.68 11.28
C HIS A 12 3.38 9.48 10.71
N GLU A 13 2.09 9.37 11.03
CA GLU A 13 1.20 8.34 10.50
C GLU A 13 1.01 8.47 8.98
N LEU A 14 0.88 9.70 8.47
CA LEU A 14 0.83 9.96 7.02
C LEU A 14 2.12 9.56 6.31
N ARG A 15 3.29 9.93 6.86
CA ARG A 15 4.60 9.48 6.31
C ARG A 15 4.78 7.97 6.40
N SER A 16 4.20 7.34 7.44
CA SER A 16 4.19 5.89 7.58
C SER A 16 3.32 5.23 6.51
N ILE A 17 2.20 5.82 6.12
CA ILE A 17 1.31 5.31 5.07
C ILE A 17 1.96 5.47 3.69
N ASP A 18 2.54 6.64 3.39
CA ASP A 18 3.23 6.85 2.12
C ASP A 18 4.41 5.88 1.96
N GLY A 19 5.14 5.62 3.06
CA GLY A 19 6.21 4.61 3.09
C GLY A 19 5.69 3.19 2.88
N GLU A 20 4.56 2.83 3.48
CA GLU A 20 3.92 1.52 3.31
C GLU A 20 3.41 1.31 1.88
N ILE A 21 2.79 2.32 1.27
CA ILE A 21 2.37 2.30 -0.14
C ILE A 21 3.58 2.14 -1.07
N ALA A 22 4.68 2.88 -0.81
CA ALA A 22 5.90 2.77 -1.60
C ALA A 22 6.55 1.38 -1.48
N HIS A 23 6.55 0.80 -0.27
CA HIS A 23 7.06 -0.55 -0.02
C HIS A 23 6.23 -1.60 -0.75
N ILE A 24 4.89 -1.54 -0.65
CA ILE A 24 4.00 -2.48 -1.32
C ILE A 24 4.16 -2.36 -2.85
N ARG A 25 4.26 -1.15 -3.39
CA ARG A 25 4.52 -0.95 -4.82
C ARG A 25 5.81 -1.65 -5.26
N PHE A 26 6.91 -1.44 -4.53
CA PHE A 26 8.18 -2.07 -4.83
C PHE A 26 8.11 -3.60 -4.74
N ALA A 27 7.46 -4.13 -3.71
CA ALA A 27 7.32 -5.57 -3.53
C ALA A 27 6.49 -6.19 -4.66
N ILE A 28 5.39 -5.56 -5.05
CA ILE A 28 4.57 -5.96 -6.20
C ILE A 28 5.41 -5.92 -7.48
N GLU A 29 6.13 -4.83 -7.76
CA GLU A 29 6.98 -4.73 -8.95
C GLU A 29 8.11 -5.77 -8.98
N TRP A 30 8.68 -6.08 -7.82
CA TRP A 30 9.73 -7.09 -7.67
C TRP A 30 9.20 -8.51 -7.86
N GLU A 31 8.12 -8.87 -7.16
CA GLU A 31 7.50 -10.20 -7.25
C GLU A 31 6.86 -10.48 -8.61
N LEU A 32 6.49 -9.44 -9.35
CA LEU A 32 5.93 -9.53 -10.70
C LEU A 32 6.97 -9.31 -11.81
N SER A 33 8.23 -9.05 -11.44
CA SER A 33 9.32 -9.06 -12.41
C SER A 33 9.56 -10.51 -12.84
N GLU A 34 9.66 -10.77 -14.15
CA GLU A 34 9.88 -12.10 -14.77
C GLU A 34 11.27 -12.71 -14.46
N GLY A 35 11.75 -12.59 -13.22
CA GLY A 35 12.87 -13.38 -12.72
C GLY A 35 12.40 -14.78 -12.36
N ASP A 36 13.23 -15.78 -12.63
CA ASP A 36 13.05 -17.23 -12.40
C ASP A 36 12.70 -17.66 -10.95
N SER A 37 12.36 -16.73 -10.07
CA SER A 37 12.02 -17.00 -8.67
C SER A 37 10.51 -16.87 -8.46
N ALA A 38 9.92 -17.93 -7.91
CA ALA A 38 8.55 -17.87 -7.39
C ALA A 38 8.41 -16.70 -6.41
N PRO A 39 7.28 -15.98 -6.42
CA PRO A 39 7.08 -14.85 -5.55
C PRO A 39 7.17 -15.27 -4.07
N VAL A 40 7.80 -14.44 -3.24
CA VAL A 40 7.99 -14.73 -1.81
C VAL A 40 6.65 -14.75 -1.08
N LEU A 41 5.73 -13.87 -1.48
CA LEU A 41 4.37 -13.82 -0.98
C LEU A 41 3.36 -14.01 -2.13
N ALA A 42 2.21 -14.60 -1.82
CA ALA A 42 1.15 -14.73 -2.82
C ALA A 42 0.56 -13.36 -3.14
N ILE A 43 0.15 -13.13 -4.39
CA ILE A 43 -0.55 -11.91 -4.81
C ILE A 43 -1.76 -11.58 -3.90
N ALA A 44 -2.48 -12.61 -3.45
CA ALA A 44 -3.59 -12.49 -2.51
C ALA A 44 -3.21 -11.81 -1.19
N TYR A 45 -1.97 -12.00 -0.71
CA TYR A 45 -1.47 -11.34 0.50
C TYR A 45 -1.38 -9.82 0.30
N TRP A 46 -0.82 -9.37 -0.82
CA TRP A 46 -0.70 -7.94 -1.13
C TRP A 46 -2.06 -7.29 -1.35
N ARG A 47 -2.99 -8.00 -2.00
CA ARG A 47 -4.37 -7.56 -2.14
C ARG A 47 -5.02 -7.32 -0.78
N GLN A 48 -4.92 -8.29 0.13
CA GLN A 48 -5.48 -8.15 1.48
C GLN A 48 -4.84 -6.98 2.24
N ARG A 49 -3.51 -6.82 2.14
CA ARG A 49 -2.81 -5.71 2.80
C ARG A 49 -3.27 -4.33 2.33
N LEU A 50 -3.52 -4.17 1.03
CA LEU A 50 -4.05 -2.94 0.46
C LEU A 50 -5.50 -2.66 0.91
N LEU A 51 -6.33 -3.71 1.01
CA LEU A 51 -7.69 -3.59 1.55
C LEU A 51 -7.69 -3.18 3.03
N ASP A 52 -6.77 -3.73 3.83
CA ASP A 52 -6.62 -3.36 5.24
C ASP A 52 -6.23 -1.88 5.40
N LEU A 53 -5.38 -1.35 4.50
CA LEU A 53 -5.04 0.07 4.46
C LEU A 53 -6.25 0.97 4.16
N LEU A 54 -7.15 0.52 3.29
CA LEU A 54 -8.41 1.23 3.01
C LEU A 54 -9.38 1.20 4.20
N GLY A 55 -9.45 0.08 4.92
CA GLY A 55 -10.40 -0.11 6.02
C GLY A 55 -9.95 0.50 7.35
N GLY A 56 -8.63 0.57 7.60
CA GLY A 56 -8.09 0.85 8.93
C GLY A 56 -7.71 2.30 9.23
N ARG A 57 -7.60 3.19 8.23
CA ARG A 57 -6.95 4.51 8.43
C ARG A 57 -7.61 5.65 7.67
N SER A 58 -7.45 6.88 8.19
CA SER A 58 -7.82 8.11 7.47
C SER A 58 -6.78 8.40 6.39
N LEU A 59 -7.07 7.95 5.18
CA LEU A 59 -6.27 8.20 3.98
C LEU A 59 -6.61 9.56 3.36
N ILE A 60 -5.59 10.29 2.93
CA ILE A 60 -5.79 11.44 2.02
C ILE A 60 -6.08 10.95 0.59
N ALA A 61 -6.65 11.80 -0.25
CA ALA A 61 -7.07 11.44 -1.62
C ALA A 61 -5.95 10.75 -2.41
N ASN A 62 -4.75 11.33 -2.44
CA ASN A 62 -3.61 10.76 -3.18
C ASN A 62 -3.19 9.37 -2.68
N GLN A 63 -3.31 9.09 -1.37
CA GLN A 63 -2.99 7.77 -0.80
C GLN A 63 -4.04 6.74 -1.21
N ARG A 64 -5.32 7.14 -1.20
CA ARG A 64 -6.42 6.29 -1.64
C ARG A 64 -6.29 5.98 -3.14
N ASP A 65 -5.98 6.97 -3.96
CA ASP A 65 -5.78 6.80 -5.40
C ASP A 65 -4.57 5.88 -5.69
N ALA A 66 -3.47 6.03 -4.93
CA ALA A 66 -2.32 5.16 -5.05
C ALA A 66 -2.66 3.70 -4.69
N ILE A 67 -3.42 3.47 -3.61
CA ILE A 67 -3.86 2.12 -3.22
C ILE A 67 -4.79 1.51 -4.28
N PHE A 68 -5.74 2.26 -4.83
CA PHE A 68 -6.59 1.77 -5.92
C PHE A 68 -5.79 1.46 -7.19
N GLY A 69 -4.79 2.28 -7.51
CA GLY A 69 -3.87 2.02 -8.62
C GLY A 69 -3.12 0.69 -8.45
N LEU A 70 -2.65 0.39 -7.24
CA LEU A 70 -1.97 -0.87 -6.92
C LEU A 70 -2.93 -2.07 -6.95
N LEU A 71 -4.15 -1.93 -6.43
CA LEU A 71 -5.17 -2.99 -6.51
C LEU A 71 -5.50 -3.33 -7.97
N LYS A 72 -5.73 -2.31 -8.81
CA LYS A 72 -5.97 -2.50 -10.24
C LYS A 72 -4.77 -3.15 -10.93
N ARG A 73 -3.55 -2.81 -10.52
CA ARG A 73 -2.34 -3.43 -11.06
C ARG A 73 -2.28 -4.91 -10.73
N ILE A 74 -2.57 -5.29 -9.48
CA ILE A 74 -2.63 -6.70 -9.03
C ILE A 74 -3.69 -7.50 -9.81
N GLU A 75 -4.87 -6.93 -10.04
CA GLU A 75 -5.96 -7.60 -10.77
C GLU A 75 -5.54 -8.02 -12.18
N GLN A 76 -4.64 -7.28 -12.83
CA GLN A 76 -4.10 -7.64 -14.15
C GLN A 76 -3.28 -8.94 -14.15
N TYR A 77 -2.88 -9.45 -12.98
CA TYR A 77 -2.10 -10.67 -12.84
C TYR A 77 -2.90 -11.87 -12.33
N ASP A 78 -4.10 -11.63 -11.79
CA ASP A 78 -5.02 -12.69 -11.33
C ASP A 78 -5.80 -13.32 -12.50
N ASP A 79 -5.82 -12.66 -13.67
CA ASP A 79 -6.48 -13.09 -14.92
C ASP A 79 -5.59 -13.99 -15.83
N PHE A 80 -4.46 -14.49 -15.34
CA PHE A 80 -3.56 -15.43 -16.03
C PHE A 80 -3.52 -16.79 -15.31
#